data_AF-A0A1V3WTG0-F1
#
_entry.id   AF-A0A1V3WTG0-F1
#
_cell.length_a   1.000
_cell.length_b   1.000
_cell.length_c   1.000
_cell.angle_alpha   90.00
_cell.angle_beta   90.00
_cell.angle_gamma   90.00
#
_symmetry.space_group_name_H-M   'P 1'
#
loop_
_entity.id
_entity.type
_entity.pdbx_description
1 polymer ?
#
loop_
_entity_poly.entity_id
_entity_poly.type
_entity_poly.pdbx_seq_one_letter_code
_entity_poly.pdbx_strand_id
1 'polypeptide(L)'
;MRRRLQRMHPRGAGAGGATPPPTTSTGGGGRKGLPPHLGITYEGTLVNDCKVSGDKVSCKIINPNAPVGNQDSWIGEINGTLSGMTMTGTQTIRVEGHYDGSPGCFYTEEASGPATYVFNSDGTVAMRNGPLQWQHTDYGSCSNSSSQTSAQTEGTAQWSPLG
;
A
#
# COMPACT_ATOMS: atom_id res chain seq x y z
N MET A 1 -11.04 -41.63 54.12
CA MET A 1 -11.31 -40.99 55.43
C MET A 1 -10.38 -39.79 55.61
N ARG A 2 -10.87 -38.79 56.34
CA ARG A 2 -10.36 -37.44 56.63
C ARG A 2 -8.94 -37.39 57.24
N ARG A 3 -8.19 -36.30 56.99
CA ARG A 3 -7.75 -35.24 57.96
C ARG A 3 -6.60 -34.39 57.37
N ARG A 4 -6.82 -33.08 57.15
CA ARG A 4 -6.44 -31.88 57.98
C ARG A 4 -4.96 -31.47 57.81
N LEU A 5 -4.69 -30.33 57.14
CA LEU A 5 -4.61 -28.94 57.65
C LEU A 5 -3.38 -28.68 58.53
N GLN A 6 -2.44 -27.89 58.03
CA GLN A 6 -1.63 -26.98 58.85
C GLN A 6 -1.20 -25.74 58.05
N ARG A 7 -1.61 -24.57 58.57
CA ARG A 7 -1.11 -23.25 58.20
C ARG A 7 0.33 -23.10 58.70
N MET A 8 1.19 -22.49 57.90
CA MET A 8 2.19 -21.53 58.38
C MET A 8 2.31 -20.40 57.37
N HIS A 9 2.04 -19.18 57.82
CA HIS A 9 2.74 -18.00 57.30
C HIS A 9 3.85 -17.70 58.31
N PRO A 10 5.02 -17.27 57.83
CA PRO A 10 5.46 -15.95 58.24
C PRO A 10 5.88 -15.04 57.08
N ARG A 11 5.58 -13.77 57.36
CA ARG A 11 5.93 -12.50 56.74
C ARG A 11 7.44 -12.38 56.42
N GLY A 12 7.77 -11.80 55.26
CA GLY A 12 9.12 -11.31 54.95
C GLY A 12 9.15 -10.60 53.60
N ALA A 13 9.43 -9.30 53.62
CA ALA A 13 9.37 -8.38 52.50
C ALA A 13 10.56 -8.51 51.53
N GLY A 14 10.34 -8.23 50.25
CA GLY A 14 11.39 -8.10 49.25
C GLY A 14 10.81 -7.61 47.92
N ALA A 15 11.02 -6.33 47.64
CA ALA A 15 10.59 -5.67 46.41
C ALA A 15 11.29 -6.26 45.17
N GLY A 16 10.52 -6.49 44.11
CA GLY A 16 11.01 -6.80 42.78
C GLY A 16 9.88 -6.52 41.81
N GLY A 17 9.93 -5.38 41.13
CA GLY A 17 8.84 -4.88 40.28
C GLY A 17 8.47 -5.88 39.20
N ALA A 18 7.25 -6.40 39.28
CA ALA A 18 6.63 -7.07 38.15
C ALA A 18 6.44 -6.01 37.06
N THR A 19 7.20 -6.14 35.98
CA THR A 19 6.94 -5.43 34.73
C THR A 19 5.48 -5.71 34.34
N PRO A 20 4.65 -4.70 34.03
CA PRO A 20 3.33 -4.96 33.47
C PRO A 20 3.50 -5.83 32.22
N PRO A 21 2.58 -6.77 31.92
CA PRO A 21 2.54 -7.36 30.59
C PRO A 21 2.50 -6.22 29.55
N PRO A 22 3.09 -6.38 28.35
CA PRO A 22 3.03 -5.35 27.34
C PRO A 22 1.56 -4.99 27.13
N THR A 23 1.21 -3.77 27.51
CA THR A 23 -0.07 -3.17 27.17
C THR A 23 -0.15 -3.21 25.66
N THR A 24 -0.99 -4.09 25.13
CA THR A 24 -1.58 -3.89 23.81
C THR A 24 -2.15 -2.47 23.88
N SER A 25 -1.49 -1.54 23.21
CA SER A 25 -2.07 -0.24 22.91
C SER A 25 -3.21 -0.49 21.94
N THR A 26 -4.33 -0.96 22.46
CA THR A 26 -5.65 -0.75 21.87
C THR A 26 -5.97 0.74 22.08
N GLY A 27 -5.20 1.58 21.42
CA GLY A 27 -5.32 3.03 21.43
C GLY A 27 -6.10 3.44 20.19
N GLY A 28 -7.39 3.70 20.37
CA GLY A 28 -8.23 4.30 19.33
C GLY A 28 -9.64 3.74 19.29
N GLY A 29 -10.42 4.01 20.34
CA GLY A 29 -11.86 3.84 20.25
C GLY A 29 -12.42 4.59 19.04
N GLY A 30 -13.23 3.89 18.25
CA GLY A 30 -14.31 4.50 17.49
C GLY A 30 -13.93 5.32 16.26
N ARG A 31 -13.28 4.71 15.26
CA ARG A 31 -13.56 5.04 13.85
C ARG A 31 -13.65 3.74 13.05
N LYS A 32 -14.82 3.46 12.48
CA LYS A 32 -15.01 2.44 11.44
C LYS A 32 -14.33 2.92 10.14
N GLY A 33 -13.01 3.07 10.14
CA GLY A 33 -12.28 3.64 9.02
C GLY A 33 -10.82 3.22 8.99
N LEU A 34 -10.20 3.42 7.83
CA LEU A 34 -8.79 3.14 7.63
C LEU A 34 -7.89 4.04 8.49
N PRO A 35 -6.71 3.57 8.89
CA PRO A 35 -5.73 4.40 9.59
C PRO A 35 -5.20 5.53 8.67
N PRO A 36 -4.65 6.62 9.24
CA PRO A 36 -4.13 7.75 8.44
C PRO A 36 -2.98 7.39 7.50
N HIS A 37 -2.26 6.30 7.80
CA HIS A 37 -1.14 5.79 7.02
C HIS A 37 -1.25 4.26 7.01
N LEU A 38 -1.22 3.65 5.83
CA LEU A 38 -1.31 2.20 5.67
C LEU A 38 -0.46 1.73 4.50
N GLY A 39 -0.02 0.48 4.59
CA GLY A 39 0.70 -0.21 3.54
C GLY A 39 -0.15 -1.34 3.00
N ILE A 40 -0.06 -1.57 1.69
CA ILE A 40 -0.60 -2.77 1.04
C ILE A 40 0.58 -3.66 0.66
N THR A 41 0.56 -4.91 1.13
CA THR A 41 1.61 -5.89 0.87
C THR A 41 1.09 -7.06 0.04
N TYR A 42 1.87 -7.44 -0.97
CA TYR A 42 1.63 -8.62 -1.78
C TYR A 42 2.81 -9.57 -1.57
N GLU A 43 2.52 -10.80 -1.16
CA GLU A 43 3.54 -11.82 -0.83
C GLU A 43 4.64 -11.30 0.12
N GLY A 44 4.25 -10.50 1.11
CA GLY A 44 5.16 -9.92 2.10
C GLY A 44 5.94 -8.67 1.63
N THR A 45 5.78 -8.27 0.36
CA THR A 45 6.43 -7.07 -0.20
C THR A 45 5.47 -5.90 -0.21
N LEU A 46 5.91 -4.73 0.28
CA LEU A 46 5.12 -3.50 0.21
C LEU A 46 4.99 -3.05 -1.25
N VAL A 47 3.76 -2.98 -1.75
CA VAL A 47 3.43 -2.61 -3.14
C VAL A 47 2.65 -1.30 -3.23
N ASN A 48 2.00 -0.86 -2.17
CA ASN A 48 1.45 0.50 -2.07
C ASN A 48 1.70 1.09 -0.69
N ASP A 49 2.13 2.35 -0.67
CA ASP A 49 2.27 3.18 0.52
C ASP A 49 1.21 4.29 0.47
N CYS A 50 0.25 4.27 1.39
CA CYS A 50 -1.00 5.01 1.31
C CYS A 50 -1.21 5.96 2.49
N LYS A 51 -1.63 7.18 2.19
CA LYS A 51 -2.04 8.19 3.15
C LYS A 51 -3.53 8.46 3.04
N VAL A 52 -4.20 8.51 4.18
CA VAL A 52 -5.64 8.77 4.30
C VAL A 52 -5.84 10.10 5.04
N SER A 53 -6.56 11.02 4.41
CA SER A 53 -6.90 12.33 4.98
C SER A 53 -8.38 12.63 4.76
N GLY A 54 -9.18 12.43 5.81
CA GLY A 54 -10.63 12.48 5.70
C GLY A 54 -11.15 11.34 4.85
N ASP A 55 -11.85 11.67 3.77
CA ASP A 55 -12.31 10.73 2.75
C ASP A 55 -11.30 10.53 1.61
N LYS A 56 -10.21 11.30 1.55
CA LYS A 56 -9.23 11.20 0.46
C LYS A 56 -8.16 10.17 0.78
N VAL A 57 -7.79 9.39 -0.23
CA VAL A 57 -6.69 8.42 -0.18
C VAL A 57 -5.73 8.72 -1.32
N SER A 58 -4.45 8.77 -0.99
CA SER A 58 -3.36 8.89 -1.95
C SER A 58 -2.35 7.78 -1.66
N CYS A 59 -2.11 6.93 -2.65
CA CYS A 59 -1.17 5.82 -2.57
C CYS A 59 -0.05 6.03 -3.58
N LYS A 60 1.18 5.88 -3.13
CA LYS A 60 2.34 5.68 -4.00
C LYS A 60 2.45 4.19 -4.30
N ILE A 61 2.50 3.83 -5.58
CA ILE A 61 2.78 2.46 -6.00
C ILE A 61 4.29 2.24 -5.87
N ILE A 62 4.66 1.13 -5.23
CA ILE A 62 6.05 0.69 -5.09
C ILE A 62 6.23 -0.47 -6.05
N ASN A 63 6.95 -0.22 -7.14
CA ASN A 63 7.37 -1.26 -8.06
C ASN A 63 8.84 -1.62 -7.77
N PRO A 64 9.13 -2.74 -7.07
CA PRO A 64 10.49 -3.10 -6.70
C PRO A 64 11.38 -3.45 -7.90
N ASN A 65 10.76 -3.71 -9.05
CA ASN A 65 11.47 -4.05 -10.27
C ASN A 65 11.78 -2.80 -11.12
N ALA A 66 11.18 -1.64 -10.83
CA ALA A 66 11.39 -0.44 -11.62
C ALA A 66 12.48 0.49 -11.02
N PRO A 67 13.18 1.27 -11.86
CA PRO A 67 13.11 1.26 -13.34
C PRO A 67 13.72 -0.02 -13.95
N VAL A 68 13.22 -0.45 -15.12
CA VAL A 68 13.75 -1.61 -15.87
C VAL A 68 14.38 -1.18 -17.20
N GLY A 69 15.46 -1.85 -17.60
CA GLY A 69 16.09 -1.62 -18.91
C GLY A 69 16.48 -0.16 -19.09
N ASN A 70 15.96 0.47 -20.14
CA ASN A 70 16.27 1.86 -20.51
C ASN A 70 15.26 2.87 -19.94
N GLN A 71 14.61 2.52 -18.83
CA GLN A 71 13.81 3.48 -18.07
C GLN A 71 14.73 4.32 -17.19
N ASP A 72 14.61 5.62 -17.32
CA ASP A 72 15.27 6.60 -16.46
C ASP A 72 14.45 6.84 -15.18
N SER A 73 13.13 6.78 -15.29
CA SER A 73 12.23 6.92 -14.14
C SER A 73 10.94 6.13 -14.28
N TRP A 74 10.36 5.77 -13.13
CA TRP A 74 9.04 5.16 -13.03
C TRP A 74 8.32 5.71 -11.81
N ILE A 75 7.11 6.24 -12.00
CA ILE A 75 6.27 6.78 -10.95
C ILE A 75 4.87 6.21 -11.15
N GLY A 76 4.30 5.62 -10.09
CA GLY A 76 2.93 5.15 -10.07
C GLY A 76 2.19 5.68 -8.86
N GLU A 77 0.96 6.14 -9.05
CA GLU A 77 0.11 6.66 -7.99
C GLU A 77 -1.32 6.17 -8.14
N ILE A 78 -2.04 6.13 -7.02
CA ILE A 78 -3.47 5.89 -6.98
C ILE A 78 -4.09 6.93 -6.06
N ASN A 79 -5.00 7.73 -6.59
CA ASN A 79 -5.67 8.78 -5.85
C ASN A 79 -7.18 8.57 -5.93
N GLY A 80 -7.88 8.65 -4.81
CA GLY A 80 -9.31 8.33 -4.75
C GLY A 80 -10.00 8.81 -3.49
N THR A 81 -11.27 8.45 -3.37
CA THR A 81 -12.12 8.78 -2.22
C THR A 81 -12.72 7.52 -1.60
N LEU A 82 -12.86 7.54 -0.26
CA LEU A 82 -13.46 6.50 0.53
C LEU A 82 -14.96 6.72 0.70
N SER A 83 -15.71 5.66 0.47
CA SER A 83 -17.07 5.48 0.98
C SER A 83 -17.05 4.26 1.90
N GLY A 84 -17.01 4.52 3.21
CA GLY A 84 -16.76 3.48 4.21
C GLY A 84 -15.37 2.87 4.03
N MET A 85 -15.31 1.57 3.72
CA MET A 85 -14.07 0.83 3.48
C MET A 85 -13.78 0.59 2.00
N THR A 86 -14.51 1.24 1.09
CA THR A 86 -14.28 1.14 -0.35
C THR A 86 -13.68 2.44 -0.86
N MET A 87 -12.49 2.37 -1.44
CA MET A 87 -11.87 3.46 -2.18
C MET A 87 -12.20 3.31 -3.66
N THR A 88 -12.67 4.38 -4.29
CA THR A 88 -12.78 4.50 -5.74
C THR A 88 -11.94 5.68 -6.21
N GLY A 89 -11.18 5.51 -7.28
CA GLY A 89 -10.25 6.52 -7.73
C GLY A 89 -9.65 6.24 -9.10
N THR A 90 -8.49 6.82 -9.31
CA THR A 90 -7.73 6.75 -10.56
C THR A 90 -6.31 6.32 -10.25
N GLN A 91 -5.82 5.34 -11.00
CA GLN A 91 -4.41 4.99 -11.07
C GLN A 91 -3.75 5.79 -12.19
N THR A 92 -2.58 6.36 -11.92
CA THR A 92 -1.71 6.98 -12.92
C THR A 92 -0.33 6.35 -12.89
N ILE A 93 0.30 6.24 -14.06
CA ILE A 93 1.69 5.81 -14.21
C ILE A 93 2.40 6.80 -15.14
N ARG A 94 3.63 7.16 -14.81
CA ARG A 94 4.56 7.88 -15.69
C ARG A 94 5.88 7.11 -15.74
N VAL A 95 6.36 6.90 -16.95
CA VAL A 95 7.68 6.34 -17.23
C VAL A 95 8.42 7.31 -18.13
N GLU A 96 9.70 7.50 -17.88
CA GLU A 96 10.60 8.23 -18.77
C GLU A 96 11.79 7.32 -19.08
N GLY A 97 12.33 7.42 -20.29
CA GLY A 97 13.48 6.63 -20.67
C GLY A 97 14.11 7.04 -22.00
N HIS A 98 15.04 6.21 -22.46
CA HIS A 98 15.80 6.40 -23.68
C HIS A 98 15.97 5.11 -24.49
N TYR A 99 16.46 5.21 -25.73
CA TYR A 99 16.72 4.05 -26.58
C TYR A 99 18.21 3.76 -26.71
N ASP A 100 18.60 2.52 -26.38
CA ASP A 100 19.94 2.03 -26.68
C ASP A 100 20.22 2.10 -28.19
N GLY A 101 21.36 2.69 -28.53
CA GLY A 101 21.80 2.82 -29.93
C GLY A 101 21.15 3.95 -30.71
N SER A 102 20.27 4.76 -30.09
CA SER A 102 19.75 6.00 -30.69
C SER A 102 20.02 7.21 -29.79
N PRO A 103 21.26 7.73 -29.78
CA PRO A 103 21.60 8.89 -28.96
C PRO A 103 20.66 10.08 -29.21
N GLY A 104 20.15 10.64 -28.12
CA GLY A 104 19.23 11.77 -28.17
C GLY A 104 17.76 11.42 -28.45
N CYS A 105 17.42 10.14 -28.62
CA CYS A 105 16.04 9.68 -28.73
C CYS A 105 15.55 9.21 -27.36
N PHE A 106 14.51 9.89 -26.87
CA PHE A 106 13.92 9.67 -25.55
C PHE A 106 12.44 9.31 -25.69
N TYR A 107 11.86 8.71 -24.66
CA TYR A 107 10.44 8.44 -24.63
C TYR A 107 9.80 8.79 -23.27
N THR A 108 8.51 9.12 -23.32
CA THR A 108 7.64 9.09 -22.15
C THR A 108 6.49 8.11 -22.37
N GLU A 109 6.10 7.44 -21.30
CA GLU A 109 4.85 6.69 -21.25
C GLU A 109 3.99 7.20 -20.10
N GLU A 110 2.74 7.53 -20.40
CA GLU A 110 1.77 7.96 -19.41
C GLU A 110 0.57 7.02 -19.47
N ALA A 111 0.11 6.55 -18.30
CA ALA A 111 -1.06 5.70 -18.19
C ALA A 111 -2.07 6.29 -17.20
N SER A 112 -3.35 6.13 -17.50
CA SER A 112 -4.42 6.46 -16.57
C SER A 112 -5.61 5.53 -16.71
N GLY A 113 -6.23 5.17 -15.59
CA GLY A 113 -7.48 4.41 -15.58
C GLY A 113 -8.07 4.27 -14.18
N PRO A 114 -9.28 3.69 -14.08
CA PRO A 114 -9.98 3.59 -12.81
C PRO A 114 -9.28 2.62 -11.86
N ALA A 115 -9.41 2.87 -10.56
CA ALA A 115 -8.92 2.01 -9.50
C ALA A 115 -10.00 1.85 -8.42
N THR A 116 -10.20 0.63 -7.92
CA THR A 116 -11.12 0.32 -6.83
C THR A 116 -10.47 -0.62 -5.83
N TYR A 117 -10.51 -0.25 -4.55
CA TYR A 117 -9.92 -0.99 -3.44
C TYR A 117 -10.99 -1.20 -2.38
N VAL A 118 -11.29 -2.46 -2.05
CA VAL A 118 -12.22 -2.83 -0.99
C VAL A 118 -11.44 -3.39 0.17
N PHE A 119 -11.33 -2.61 1.24
CA PHE A 119 -10.59 -2.97 2.44
C PHE A 119 -11.49 -3.74 3.41
N ASN A 120 -11.06 -4.92 3.83
CA ASN A 120 -11.78 -5.73 4.80
C ASN A 120 -11.17 -5.58 6.20
N SER A 121 -12.00 -5.73 7.23
CA SER A 121 -11.57 -5.60 8.63
C SER A 121 -10.61 -6.71 9.10
N ASP A 122 -10.47 -7.78 8.32
CA ASP A 122 -9.52 -8.87 8.57
C ASP A 122 -8.10 -8.57 8.08
N GLY A 123 -7.86 -7.40 7.50
CA GLY A 123 -6.57 -7.00 6.94
C GLY A 123 -6.39 -7.39 5.47
N THR A 124 -7.40 -7.92 4.78
CA THR A 124 -7.34 -8.17 3.34
C THR A 124 -7.85 -6.98 2.53
N VAL A 125 -7.34 -6.81 1.31
CA VAL A 125 -7.84 -5.81 0.35
C VAL A 125 -8.03 -6.43 -1.02
N ALA A 126 -9.22 -6.29 -1.59
CA ALA A 126 -9.50 -6.64 -2.99
C ALA A 126 -9.24 -5.42 -3.86
N MET A 127 -8.48 -5.60 -4.94
CA MET A 127 -8.05 -4.54 -5.84
C MET A 127 -8.57 -4.81 -7.25
N ARG A 128 -9.05 -3.77 -7.91
CA ARG A 128 -9.43 -3.77 -9.32
C ARG A 128 -8.88 -2.50 -9.97
N ASN A 129 -7.95 -2.68 -10.90
CA ASN A 129 -7.22 -1.58 -11.54
C ASN A 129 -7.36 -1.64 -13.05
N GLY A 130 -7.49 -0.48 -13.67
CA GLY A 130 -7.67 -0.34 -15.10
C GLY A 130 -9.08 -0.75 -15.59
N PRO A 131 -9.27 -0.91 -16.91
CA PRO A 131 -8.27 -0.82 -17.98
C PRO A 131 -7.50 0.51 -17.97
N LEU A 132 -6.18 0.49 -18.21
CA LEU A 132 -5.38 1.71 -18.30
C LEU A 132 -5.25 2.12 -19.77
N GLN A 133 -5.48 3.40 -20.03
CA GLN A 133 -5.16 4.03 -21.31
C GLN A 133 -3.73 4.54 -21.25
N TRP A 134 -2.88 4.02 -22.14
CA TRP A 134 -1.48 4.37 -22.25
C TRP A 134 -1.25 5.28 -23.45
N GLN A 135 -0.39 6.27 -23.25
CA GLN A 135 0.14 7.14 -24.29
C GLN A 135 1.66 7.06 -24.27
N HIS A 136 2.25 6.66 -25.38
CA HIS A 136 3.68 6.64 -25.60
C HIS A 136 4.07 7.80 -26.53
N THR A 137 5.16 8.50 -26.21
CA THR A 137 5.66 9.62 -27.01
C THR A 137 7.18 9.57 -27.10
N ASP A 138 7.69 9.49 -28.32
CA ASP A 138 9.12 9.61 -28.62
C ASP A 138 9.47 11.07 -28.93
N TYR A 139 10.61 11.56 -28.42
CA TYR A 139 11.07 12.93 -28.61
C TYR A 139 12.61 13.06 -28.64
N GLY A 140 13.08 14.26 -29.00
CA GLY A 140 14.51 14.56 -29.14
C GLY A 140 14.97 14.41 -30.59
N SER A 141 15.83 13.42 -30.87
CA SER A 141 16.30 13.10 -32.23
C SER A 141 15.34 12.19 -33.02
N CYS A 142 14.29 11.69 -32.36
CA CYS A 142 13.19 10.92 -32.93
C CYS A 142 11.85 11.59 -32.61
N SER A 143 10.80 11.24 -33.35
CA SER A 143 9.45 11.73 -33.07
C SER A 143 8.41 10.74 -33.54
N ASN A 144 7.60 10.25 -32.61
CA ASN A 144 6.50 9.34 -32.85
C ASN A 144 5.55 9.37 -31.64
N SER A 145 4.32 8.92 -31.84
CA SER A 145 3.40 8.70 -30.73
C SER A 145 2.46 7.54 -31.01
N SER A 146 2.09 6.83 -29.95
CA SER A 146 1.13 5.73 -30.05
C SER A 146 0.32 5.63 -28.77
N SER A 147 -0.83 4.96 -28.85
CA SER A 147 -1.67 4.69 -27.70
C SER A 147 -2.12 3.24 -27.69
N GLN A 148 -2.32 2.72 -26.49
CA GLN A 148 -2.81 1.36 -26.28
C GLN A 148 -3.65 1.29 -25.00
N THR A 149 -4.51 0.28 -24.92
CA THR A 149 -5.27 0.00 -23.69
C THR A 149 -4.73 -1.30 -23.09
N SER A 150 -4.27 -1.25 -21.84
CA SER A 150 -3.96 -2.48 -21.11
C SER A 150 -5.23 -3.08 -20.52
N ALA A 151 -5.24 -4.40 -20.37
CA ALA A 151 -6.34 -5.07 -19.70
C ALA A 151 -6.51 -4.59 -18.25
N GLN A 152 -7.73 -4.75 -17.74
CA GLN A 152 -8.00 -4.62 -16.32
C GLN A 152 -7.28 -5.73 -15.54
N THR A 153 -6.78 -5.40 -14.37
CA THR A 153 -6.21 -6.37 -13.42
C THR A 153 -7.07 -6.42 -12.15
N GLU A 154 -7.21 -7.62 -11.60
CA GLU A 154 -7.86 -7.86 -10.31
C GLU A 154 -6.94 -8.69 -9.44
N GLY A 155 -6.99 -8.48 -8.13
CA GLY A 155 -6.15 -9.22 -7.19
C GLY A 155 -6.56 -9.01 -5.75
N THR A 156 -5.93 -9.76 -4.86
CA THR A 156 -6.09 -9.61 -3.41
C THR A 156 -4.72 -9.50 -2.76
N ALA A 157 -4.62 -8.61 -1.77
CA ALA A 157 -3.41 -8.35 -1.01
C ALA A 157 -3.75 -8.20 0.48
N GLN A 158 -2.73 -8.02 1.31
CA GLN A 158 -2.90 -7.66 2.71
C GLN A 158 -2.71 -6.16 2.88
N TRP A 159 -3.37 -5.56 3.86
CA TRP A 159 -3.14 -4.19 4.29
C TRP A 159 -2.96 -4.11 5.80
N SER A 160 -2.16 -3.14 6.23
CA SER A 160 -1.94 -2.89 7.66
C SER A 160 -1.62 -1.40 7.89
N PRO A 161 -1.94 -0.87 9.09
CA PRO A 161 -1.47 0.45 9.49
C PRO A 161 0.06 0.55 9.38
N LEU A 162 0.56 1.70 8.94
CA LEU A 162 1.97 2.09 9.03
C LEU A 162 2.11 3.19 10.08
N GLY A 163 3.26 3.21 10.77
CA GLY A 163 3.59 4.20 11.79
C GLY A 163 3.87 5.59 11.22
#